data_AF-A0A238JYS9-F1
#
_entry.id   AF-A0A238JYS9-F1
#
_cell.length_a   1.000
_cell.length_b   1.000
_cell.length_c   1.000
_cell.angle_alpha   90.00
_cell.angle_beta   90.00
_cell.angle_gamma   90.00
#
_symmetry.space_group_name_H-M   'P 1'
#
loop_
_entity.id
_entity.type
_entity.pdbx_description
1 polymer ?
#
loop_
_entity_poly.entity_id
_entity_poly.type
_entity_poly.pdbx_seq_one_letter_code
_entity_poly.pdbx_strand_id
1 'polypeptide(L)'
;MRGLVFSDLLSLVPAAPDWRLDWAAIRMLWPELRALDACPQDPVHHGEGDVGTHTRMVLEALVADPDWRALPDPDRDLLFWTAVLHDVGKPGTTVTEDGRIKAPGHSRRGSLMARSLLRDLEAPFDWREALCGLIAVHQVPFWLIERDDPAREAIRLSWCCRPDLLCLHARADARGRIAEDVDNIVMNADLAREMFAEQECLAQPFAFANDESRVAFFERDDRDPHFAAWEEPKCTVTLLSGLPGSGKDTWIGTHMPGVPVISLDALRDEMGVSPTGNQGTVIEAARERAREHLRVGRDFVWNATNITRQVRAKPLSLARAYGARVEIVYLEVPPTRLSRQNRDREAVVPQDVLDNLARKLEPPEAWEAHRIHYVLPETTQAAPG
;
A
#
# COMPACT_ATOMS: atom_id res chain seq x y z
N MET A 1 27.60 2.86 16.15
CA MET A 1 26.33 2.11 16.33
C MET A 1 25.99 1.55 14.97
N ARG A 2 25.79 0.22 14.85
CA ARG A 2 25.33 -0.37 13.58
C ARG A 2 23.96 0.24 13.28
N GLY A 3 23.71 0.66 12.04
CA GLY A 3 22.38 1.10 11.64
C GLY A 3 21.41 -0.08 11.76
N LEU A 4 20.16 0.20 12.14
CA LEU A 4 19.08 -0.78 12.13
C LEU A 4 18.98 -1.39 10.72
N VAL A 5 18.87 -2.71 10.60
CA VAL A 5 18.65 -3.42 9.34
C VAL A 5 17.42 -4.32 9.44
N PHE A 6 16.86 -4.74 8.29
CA PHE A 6 15.64 -5.57 8.26
C PHE A 6 15.73 -6.84 9.12
N SER A 7 16.88 -7.54 9.14
CA SER A 7 17.09 -8.74 9.98
C SER A 7 16.99 -8.48 11.48
N ASP A 8 17.27 -7.26 11.93
CA ASP A 8 17.12 -6.90 13.33
C ASP A 8 15.63 -6.92 13.73
N LEU A 9 14.72 -6.57 12.80
CA LEU A 9 13.28 -6.65 13.02
C LEU A 9 12.83 -8.09 13.24
N LEU A 10 13.29 -9.01 12.38
CA LEU A 10 12.92 -10.42 12.47
C LEU A 10 13.44 -11.06 13.77
N SER A 11 14.60 -10.62 14.26
CA SER A 11 15.17 -11.11 15.52
C SER A 11 14.35 -10.77 16.76
N LEU A 12 13.41 -9.82 16.65
CA LEU A 12 12.52 -9.38 17.74
C LEU A 12 11.16 -10.10 17.71
N VAL A 13 10.89 -10.92 16.69
CA VAL A 13 9.65 -11.71 16.63
C VAL A 13 9.74 -12.84 17.65
N PRO A 14 8.77 -12.98 18.57
CA PRO A 14 8.78 -14.05 19.55
C PRO A 14 8.74 -15.43 18.88
N ALA A 15 9.59 -16.35 19.35
CA ALA A 15 9.71 -17.70 18.82
C ALA A 15 9.57 -18.75 19.92
N ALA A 16 9.26 -19.98 19.51
CA ALA A 16 9.25 -21.13 20.40
C ALA A 16 10.63 -21.38 21.04
N PRO A 17 10.68 -21.94 22.25
CA PRO A 17 9.55 -22.33 23.10
C PRO A 17 9.00 -21.20 23.98
N ASP A 18 9.72 -20.09 24.13
CA ASP A 18 9.48 -19.11 25.19
C ASP A 18 8.45 -18.03 24.82
N TRP A 19 8.26 -17.75 23.52
CA TRP A 19 7.31 -16.76 23.02
C TRP A 19 7.38 -15.40 23.74
N ARG A 20 8.61 -14.98 24.09
CA ARG A 20 8.84 -13.80 24.90
C ARG A 20 8.79 -12.52 24.06
N LEU A 21 7.86 -11.63 24.38
CA LEU A 21 7.77 -10.29 23.82
C LEU A 21 8.78 -9.33 24.49
N ASP A 22 9.60 -8.64 23.69
CA ASP A 22 10.46 -7.54 24.15
C ASP A 22 9.95 -6.18 23.64
N TRP A 23 8.83 -5.73 24.21
CA TRP A 23 8.25 -4.43 23.88
C TRP A 23 9.22 -3.26 24.15
N ALA A 24 10.08 -3.40 25.17
CA ALA A 24 11.04 -2.37 25.53
C ALA A 24 12.11 -2.17 24.44
N ALA A 25 12.55 -3.24 23.77
CA ALA A 25 13.42 -3.15 22.61
C ALA A 25 12.67 -2.59 21.39
N ILE A 26 11.48 -3.12 21.08
CA ILE A 26 10.69 -2.73 19.91
C ILE A 26 10.38 -1.23 19.91
N ARG A 27 9.89 -0.68 21.02
CA ARG A 27 9.53 0.75 21.11
C ARG A 27 10.73 1.69 20.89
N MET A 28 11.96 1.20 21.05
CA MET A 28 13.17 2.02 20.90
C MET A 28 13.68 2.11 19.47
N LEU A 29 13.20 1.25 18.56
CA LEU A 29 13.66 1.19 17.17
C LEU A 29 13.43 2.50 16.41
N TRP A 30 12.26 3.10 16.60
CA TRP A 30 11.85 4.30 15.89
C TRP A 30 11.23 5.36 16.81
N PRO A 31 11.51 6.66 16.59
CA PRO A 31 10.79 7.75 17.24
C PRO A 31 9.26 7.65 17.12
N GLU A 32 8.78 7.15 15.98
CA GLU A 32 7.37 6.94 15.67
C GLU A 32 6.69 5.98 16.65
N LEU A 33 7.40 4.92 17.08
CA LEU A 33 6.89 3.98 18.10
C LEU A 33 6.88 4.59 19.50
N ARG A 34 7.89 5.41 19.84
CA ARG A 34 7.91 6.14 21.12
C ARG A 34 6.80 7.18 21.23
N ALA A 35 6.37 7.75 20.11
CA ALA A 35 5.29 8.72 20.08
C ALA A 35 3.93 8.12 20.44
N LEU A 36 3.76 6.79 20.38
CA LEU A 36 2.52 6.11 20.74
C LEU A 36 2.20 6.24 22.24
N ASP A 37 3.22 6.18 23.10
CA ASP A 37 3.11 6.31 24.56
C ASP A 37 2.50 7.67 24.99
N ALA A 38 2.56 8.69 24.13
CA ALA A 38 2.04 10.04 24.38
C ALA A 38 0.71 10.31 23.66
N CYS A 39 0.19 9.38 22.87
CA CYS A 39 -1.03 9.56 22.09
C CYS A 39 -2.23 9.00 22.87
N PRO A 40 -3.12 9.85 23.42
CA PRO A 40 -4.28 9.38 24.16
C PRO A 40 -5.32 8.71 23.24
N GLN A 41 -6.13 7.84 23.82
CA GLN A 41 -7.25 7.18 23.16
C GLN A 41 -8.58 7.46 23.87
N ASP A 42 -9.69 7.13 23.22
CA ASP A 42 -11.01 7.31 23.81
C ASP A 42 -11.21 6.34 24.99
N PRO A 43 -11.46 6.81 26.22
CA PRO A 43 -11.50 5.95 27.40
C PRO A 43 -12.69 4.96 27.42
N VAL A 44 -13.68 5.10 26.54
CA VAL A 44 -14.77 4.11 26.42
C VAL A 44 -14.37 2.93 25.55
N HIS A 45 -13.64 3.18 24.46
CA HIS A 45 -13.19 2.12 23.53
C HIS A 45 -11.78 1.61 23.82
N HIS A 46 -11.02 2.38 24.62
CA HIS A 46 -9.62 2.14 24.96
C HIS A 46 -9.35 2.56 26.41
N GLY A 47 -9.92 1.83 27.36
CA GLY A 47 -9.73 2.05 28.80
C GLY A 47 -8.29 1.89 29.28
N GLU A 48 -7.40 1.31 28.46
CA GLU A 48 -5.97 1.21 28.69
C GLU A 48 -5.22 2.55 28.53
N GLY A 49 -5.84 3.56 27.91
CA GLY A 49 -5.39 4.95 27.95
C GLY A 49 -4.68 5.45 26.70
N ASP A 50 -3.53 4.87 26.32
CA ASP A 50 -2.69 5.37 25.23
C ASP A 50 -2.41 4.31 24.14
N VAL A 51 -2.01 4.78 22.96
CA VAL A 51 -1.78 3.92 21.79
C VAL A 51 -0.60 2.96 22.00
N GLY A 52 0.43 3.35 22.76
CA GLY A 52 1.59 2.50 23.05
C GLY A 52 1.22 1.33 23.95
N THR A 53 0.46 1.60 25.01
CA THR A 53 -0.11 0.58 25.90
C THR A 53 -1.03 -0.36 25.13
N HIS A 54 -1.92 0.18 24.28
CA HIS A 54 -2.78 -0.62 23.41
C HIS A 54 -1.98 -1.53 22.47
N THR A 55 -1.02 -0.97 21.72
CA THR A 55 -0.17 -1.74 20.78
C THR A 55 0.53 -2.91 21.49
N ARG A 56 1.04 -2.68 22.71
CA ARG A 56 1.62 -3.74 23.53
C ARG A 56 0.60 -4.83 23.87
N MET A 57 -0.61 -4.46 24.30
CA MET A 57 -1.67 -5.41 24.63
C MET A 57 -2.11 -6.23 23.41
N VAL A 58 -2.15 -5.61 22.21
CA VAL A 58 -2.40 -6.31 20.95
C VAL A 58 -1.31 -7.35 20.67
N LEU A 59 -0.04 -7.00 20.86
CA LEU A 59 1.08 -7.94 20.68
C LEU A 59 1.04 -9.09 21.71
N GLU A 60 0.70 -8.80 22.97
CA GLU A 60 0.53 -9.83 24.01
C GLU A 60 -0.60 -10.79 23.65
N ALA A 61 -1.74 -10.27 23.15
CA ALA A 61 -2.86 -11.08 22.68
C ALA A 61 -2.48 -11.93 21.46
N LEU A 62 -1.78 -11.36 20.47
CA LEU A 62 -1.33 -12.05 19.26
C LEU A 62 -0.34 -13.18 19.61
N VAL A 63 0.65 -12.89 20.44
CA VAL A 63 1.68 -13.87 20.84
C VAL A 63 1.10 -15.00 21.68
N ALA A 64 0.01 -14.76 22.41
CA ALA A 64 -0.73 -15.80 23.13
C ALA A 64 -1.63 -16.66 22.23
N ASP A 65 -1.94 -16.20 21.02
CA ASP A 65 -2.88 -16.85 20.12
C ASP A 65 -2.27 -18.11 19.45
N PRO A 66 -2.88 -19.29 19.62
CA PRO A 66 -2.37 -20.52 19.00
C PRO A 66 -2.41 -20.46 17.46
N ASP A 67 -3.36 -19.73 16.86
CA ASP A 67 -3.45 -19.62 15.40
C ASP A 67 -2.24 -18.86 14.84
N TRP A 68 -1.81 -17.79 15.52
CA TRP A 68 -0.60 -17.05 15.15
C TRP A 68 0.66 -17.88 15.34
N ARG A 69 0.77 -18.65 16.44
CA ARG A 69 1.92 -19.54 16.68
C ARG A 69 2.02 -20.67 15.65
N ALA A 70 0.90 -21.09 15.09
CA ALA A 70 0.84 -22.13 14.06
C ALA A 70 1.15 -21.62 12.65
N LEU A 71 1.23 -20.29 12.44
CA LEU A 71 1.60 -19.73 11.15
C LEU A 71 3.04 -20.12 10.76
N PRO A 72 3.31 -20.30 9.46
CA PRO A 72 4.66 -20.35 8.93
C PRO A 72 5.46 -19.10 9.34
N ASP A 73 6.77 -19.24 9.52
CA ASP A 73 7.64 -18.15 9.99
C ASP A 73 7.46 -16.85 9.18
N PRO A 74 7.40 -16.85 7.83
CA PRO A 74 7.22 -15.60 7.07
C PRO A 74 5.91 -14.86 7.38
N ASP A 75 4.80 -15.61 7.55
CA ASP A 75 3.48 -15.04 7.86
C ASP A 75 3.42 -14.56 9.31
N ARG A 76 4.06 -15.30 10.21
CA ARG A 76 4.15 -14.96 11.63
C ARG A 76 4.91 -13.65 11.84
N ASP A 77 6.06 -13.52 11.16
CA ASP A 77 6.88 -12.31 11.15
C ASP A 77 6.13 -11.12 10.55
N LEU A 78 5.46 -11.33 9.42
CA LEU A 78 4.65 -10.32 8.74
C LEU A 78 3.56 -9.78 9.66
N LEU A 79 2.74 -10.67 10.23
CA LEU A 79 1.59 -10.31 11.05
C LEU A 79 2.01 -9.66 12.39
N PHE A 80 3.14 -10.11 12.96
CA PHE A 80 3.71 -9.47 14.15
C PHE A 80 4.07 -8.01 13.88
N TRP A 81 4.78 -7.74 12.77
CA TRP A 81 5.15 -6.37 12.42
C TRP A 81 3.99 -5.52 11.91
N THR A 82 2.95 -6.14 11.34
CA THR A 82 1.65 -5.46 11.13
C THR A 82 1.11 -4.97 12.46
N ALA A 83 1.04 -5.82 13.49
CA ALA A 83 0.51 -5.44 14.81
C ALA A 83 1.36 -4.36 15.49
N VAL A 84 2.70 -4.38 15.35
CA VAL A 84 3.57 -3.32 15.89
C VAL A 84 3.25 -1.95 15.26
N LEU A 85 2.88 -1.92 13.99
CA LEU A 85 2.78 -0.68 13.20
C LEU A 85 1.34 -0.27 12.85
N HIS A 86 0.31 -1.07 13.14
CA HIS A 86 -1.06 -0.85 12.69
C HIS A 86 -1.61 0.54 13.03
N ASP A 87 -1.22 1.05 14.20
CA ASP A 87 -1.67 2.33 14.75
C ASP A 87 -0.61 3.43 14.75
N VAL A 88 0.52 3.23 14.05
CA VAL A 88 1.62 4.21 14.01
C VAL A 88 1.18 5.57 13.44
N GLY A 89 0.06 5.61 12.71
CA GLY A 89 -0.54 6.82 12.17
C GLY A 89 -1.36 7.65 13.18
N LYS A 90 -1.78 7.09 14.32
CA LYS A 90 -2.66 7.77 15.28
C LYS A 90 -2.08 9.10 15.80
N PRO A 91 -0.82 9.19 16.28
CA PRO A 91 -0.27 10.45 16.81
C PRO A 91 -0.36 11.65 15.85
N GLY A 92 -0.34 11.41 14.54
CA GLY A 92 -0.43 12.46 13.52
C GLY A 92 -1.85 12.72 12.97
N THR A 93 -2.87 12.04 13.51
CA THR A 93 -4.28 12.16 13.09
C THR A 93 -5.27 12.28 14.25
N THR A 94 -4.83 12.06 15.49
CA THR A 94 -5.69 12.15 16.68
C THR A 94 -6.21 13.57 16.88
N VAL A 95 -7.52 13.68 17.07
CA VAL A 95 -8.26 14.90 17.36
C VAL A 95 -9.23 14.66 18.51
N THR A 96 -9.55 15.72 19.25
CA THR A 96 -10.59 15.70 20.28
C THR A 96 -11.79 16.51 19.79
N GLU A 97 -12.93 15.85 19.61
CA GLU A 97 -14.18 16.45 19.11
C GLU A 97 -15.33 15.99 20.00
N ASP A 98 -16.17 16.92 20.47
CA ASP A 98 -17.34 16.65 21.32
C ASP A 98 -17.03 15.79 22.57
N GLY A 99 -15.85 15.99 23.16
CA GLY A 99 -15.39 15.24 24.33
C GLY A 99 -14.95 13.80 24.03
N ARG A 100 -14.90 13.41 22.74
CA ARG A 100 -14.43 12.10 22.26
C ARG A 100 -13.10 12.23 21.55
N ILE A 101 -12.28 11.19 21.65
CA ILE A 101 -10.97 11.15 20.97
C ILE A 101 -11.10 10.26 19.74
N LYS A 102 -10.71 10.78 18.57
CA LYS A 102 -10.79 10.09 17.29
C LYS A 102 -9.49 10.24 16.52
N ALA A 103 -9.17 9.28 15.66
CA ALA A 103 -8.00 9.35 14.78
C ALA A 103 -8.40 9.09 13.31
N PRO A 104 -9.13 10.02 12.67
CA PRO A 104 -9.62 9.82 11.31
C PRO A 104 -8.46 9.65 10.31
N GLY A 105 -8.51 8.57 9.52
CA GLY A 105 -7.51 8.28 8.49
C GLY A 105 -6.16 7.78 9.01
N HIS A 106 -6.05 7.40 10.29
CA HIS A 106 -4.81 6.87 10.86
C HIS A 106 -4.31 5.62 10.12
N SER A 107 -5.20 4.73 9.65
CA SER A 107 -4.81 3.50 8.96
C SER A 107 -4.08 3.81 7.64
N ARG A 108 -4.60 4.74 6.84
CA ARG A 108 -3.92 5.21 5.61
C ARG A 108 -2.59 5.89 5.92
N ARG A 109 -2.56 6.76 6.94
CA ARG A 109 -1.32 7.43 7.36
C ARG A 109 -0.29 6.43 7.87
N GLY A 110 -0.70 5.46 8.68
CA GLY A 110 0.12 4.41 9.26
C GLY A 110 0.73 3.52 8.20
N SER A 111 -0.05 3.13 7.19
CA SER A 111 0.45 2.37 6.03
C SER A 111 1.56 3.13 5.28
N LEU A 112 1.39 4.44 5.01
CA LEU A 112 2.43 5.27 4.39
C LEU A 112 3.68 5.42 5.26
N MET A 113 3.51 5.55 6.58
CA MET A 113 4.61 5.63 7.53
C MET A 113 5.40 4.31 7.58
N ALA A 114 4.71 3.18 7.74
CA ALA A 114 5.29 1.86 7.72
C ALA A 114 6.06 1.60 6.41
N ARG A 115 5.49 1.96 5.27
CA ARG A 115 6.16 1.87 3.96
C ARG A 115 7.47 2.64 3.94
N SER A 116 7.49 3.88 4.45
CA SER A 116 8.72 4.67 4.48
C SER A 116 9.78 4.05 5.38
N LEU A 117 9.40 3.67 6.61
CA LEU A 117 10.32 3.05 7.58
C LEU A 117 10.96 1.77 7.01
N LEU A 118 10.14 0.91 6.43
CA LEU A 118 10.57 -0.39 5.89
C LEU A 118 11.35 -0.26 4.58
N ARG A 119 11.01 0.71 3.72
CA ARG A 119 11.82 1.03 2.53
C ARG A 119 13.22 1.52 2.92
N ASP A 120 13.31 2.36 3.95
CA ASP A 120 14.60 2.90 4.39
C ASP A 120 15.49 1.82 5.04
N LEU A 121 14.89 0.71 5.51
CA LEU A 121 15.59 -0.52 5.90
C LEU A 121 15.86 -1.50 4.76
N GLU A 122 15.46 -1.17 3.53
CA GLU A 122 15.52 -2.05 2.36
C GLU A 122 14.83 -3.40 2.60
N ALA A 123 13.71 -3.40 3.35
CA ALA A 123 12.90 -4.60 3.54
C ALA A 123 12.38 -5.14 2.19
N PRO A 124 12.23 -6.48 2.03
CA PRO A 124 11.70 -7.09 0.81
C PRO A 124 10.38 -6.43 0.38
N PHE A 125 10.29 -6.09 -0.90
CA PHE A 125 9.16 -5.32 -1.45
C PHE A 125 7.82 -6.00 -1.16
N ASP A 126 7.70 -7.29 -1.48
CA ASP A 126 6.45 -8.03 -1.31
C ASP A 126 6.03 -8.12 0.17
N TRP A 127 7.00 -8.35 1.07
CA TRP A 127 6.75 -8.38 2.52
C TRP A 127 6.29 -7.01 3.03
N ARG A 128 6.98 -5.94 2.61
CA ARG A 128 6.64 -4.55 2.98
C ARG A 128 5.24 -4.18 2.51
N GLU A 129 4.91 -4.44 1.24
CA GLU A 129 3.62 -4.05 0.68
C GLU A 129 2.48 -4.90 1.24
N ALA A 130 2.69 -6.20 1.50
CA ALA A 130 1.71 -7.03 2.20
C ALA A 130 1.38 -6.48 3.60
N LEU A 131 2.41 -6.09 4.37
CA LEU A 131 2.25 -5.45 5.68
C LEU A 131 1.49 -4.12 5.55
N CYS A 132 1.86 -3.29 4.59
CA CYS A 132 1.21 -1.99 4.37
C CYS A 132 -0.26 -2.13 3.95
N GLY A 133 -0.59 -3.16 3.18
CA GLY A 133 -1.95 -3.54 2.81
C GLY A 133 -2.79 -3.88 4.03
N LEU A 134 -2.27 -4.75 4.92
CA LEU A 134 -2.94 -5.10 6.17
C LEU A 134 -3.19 -3.87 7.05
N ILE A 135 -2.18 -3.02 7.27
CA ILE A 135 -2.33 -1.79 8.08
C ILE A 135 -3.39 -0.86 7.51
N ALA A 136 -3.45 -0.70 6.18
CA ALA A 136 -4.37 0.24 5.54
C ALA A 136 -5.84 -0.09 5.81
N VAL A 137 -6.17 -1.36 6.07
CA VAL A 137 -7.54 -1.87 6.23
C VAL A 137 -7.76 -2.64 7.55
N HIS A 138 -6.83 -2.54 8.51
CA HIS A 138 -6.79 -3.43 9.69
C HIS A 138 -8.07 -3.45 10.53
N GLN A 139 -8.83 -2.34 10.54
CA GLN A 139 -10.08 -2.23 11.30
C GLN A 139 -11.31 -2.70 10.51
N VAL A 140 -11.20 -2.90 9.20
CA VAL A 140 -12.36 -3.22 8.35
C VAL A 140 -13.12 -4.48 8.80
N PRO A 141 -12.46 -5.56 9.28
CA PRO A 141 -13.18 -6.72 9.80
C PRO A 141 -14.17 -6.41 10.93
N PHE A 142 -13.98 -5.32 11.69
CA PHE A 142 -14.88 -4.96 12.79
C PHE A 142 -16.30 -4.60 12.34
N TRP A 143 -16.48 -4.24 11.07
CA TRP A 143 -17.76 -3.77 10.52
C TRP A 143 -18.03 -4.28 9.10
N LEU A 144 -17.26 -5.25 8.59
CA LEU A 144 -17.40 -5.72 7.21
C LEU A 144 -18.82 -6.20 6.92
N ILE A 145 -19.39 -6.97 7.85
CA ILE A 145 -20.70 -7.62 7.68
C ILE A 145 -21.86 -6.63 7.73
N GLU A 146 -21.64 -5.47 8.34
CA GLU A 146 -22.63 -4.42 8.52
C GLU A 146 -22.72 -3.51 7.29
N ARG A 147 -21.85 -3.71 6.29
CA ARG A 147 -21.87 -2.95 5.04
C ARG A 147 -23.01 -3.39 4.13
N ASP A 148 -23.41 -2.49 3.24
CA ASP A 148 -24.47 -2.74 2.26
C ASP A 148 -24.15 -3.91 1.32
N ASP A 149 -22.87 -4.09 0.95
CA ASP A 149 -22.38 -5.17 0.09
C ASP A 149 -21.09 -5.79 0.65
N PRO A 150 -21.19 -6.66 1.67
CA PRO A 150 -20.04 -7.25 2.34
C PRO A 150 -19.26 -8.20 1.42
N ALA A 151 -19.94 -8.87 0.48
CA ALA A 151 -19.32 -9.78 -0.48
C ALA A 151 -18.41 -9.03 -1.45
N ARG A 152 -18.89 -7.93 -2.04
CA ARG A 152 -18.08 -7.08 -2.92
C ARG A 152 -16.89 -6.49 -2.18
N GLU A 153 -17.08 -6.03 -0.94
CA GLU A 153 -15.97 -5.49 -0.15
C GLU A 153 -14.95 -6.58 0.22
N ALA A 154 -15.39 -7.80 0.54
CA ALA A 154 -14.49 -8.93 0.77
C ALA A 154 -13.63 -9.24 -0.47
N ILE A 155 -14.24 -9.28 -1.66
CA ILE A 155 -13.53 -9.44 -2.93
C ILE A 155 -12.50 -8.31 -3.11
N ARG A 156 -12.88 -7.05 -2.87
CA ARG A 156 -11.94 -5.90 -2.98
C ARG A 156 -10.75 -6.05 -2.03
N LEU A 157 -11.00 -6.37 -0.77
CA LEU A 157 -9.97 -6.48 0.27
C LEU A 157 -9.02 -7.66 0.03
N SER A 158 -9.50 -8.75 -0.57
CA SER A 158 -8.67 -9.92 -0.91
C SER A 158 -7.55 -9.59 -1.90
N TRP A 159 -7.70 -8.52 -2.69
CA TRP A 159 -6.64 -8.03 -3.58
C TRP A 159 -5.68 -7.04 -2.90
N CYS A 160 -6.09 -6.42 -1.77
CA CYS A 160 -5.26 -5.49 -1.00
C CYS A 160 -4.30 -6.21 -0.05
N CYS A 161 -4.72 -7.33 0.53
CA CYS A 161 -3.98 -8.08 1.54
C CYS A 161 -4.54 -9.50 1.65
N ARG A 162 -3.84 -10.37 2.39
CA ARG A 162 -4.39 -11.70 2.72
C ARG A 162 -5.46 -11.62 3.81
N PRO A 163 -6.72 -12.02 3.55
CA PRO A 163 -7.78 -11.84 4.53
C PRO A 163 -7.68 -12.71 5.78
N ASP A 164 -7.07 -13.90 5.69
CA ASP A 164 -6.83 -14.75 6.86
C ASP A 164 -5.95 -14.07 7.91
N LEU A 165 -4.88 -13.39 7.48
CA LEU A 165 -4.01 -12.59 8.34
C LEU A 165 -4.72 -11.32 8.83
N LEU A 166 -5.53 -10.69 7.98
CA LEU A 166 -6.32 -9.51 8.33
C LEU A 166 -7.29 -9.80 9.48
N CYS A 167 -8.06 -10.89 9.39
CA CYS A 167 -9.00 -11.31 10.43
C CYS A 167 -8.28 -11.73 11.72
N LEU A 168 -7.13 -12.41 11.61
CA LEU A 168 -6.32 -12.78 12.78
C LEU A 168 -5.75 -11.54 13.48
N HIS A 169 -5.25 -10.56 12.73
CA HIS A 169 -4.86 -9.25 13.27
C HIS A 169 -6.04 -8.59 14.00
N ALA A 170 -7.19 -8.49 13.33
CA ALA A 170 -8.37 -7.83 13.88
C ALA A 170 -8.82 -8.47 15.21
N ARG A 171 -8.80 -9.80 15.33
CA ARG A 171 -9.03 -10.48 16.61
C ARG A 171 -8.04 -10.08 17.69
N ALA A 172 -6.74 -10.04 17.38
CA ALA A 172 -5.71 -9.65 18.34
C ALA A 172 -5.87 -8.18 18.75
N ASP A 173 -6.20 -7.29 17.80
CA ASP A 173 -6.48 -5.87 18.04
C ASP A 173 -7.72 -5.69 18.94
N ALA A 174 -8.79 -6.45 18.69
CA ALA A 174 -9.98 -6.47 19.52
C ALA A 174 -9.69 -6.98 20.94
N ARG A 175 -8.90 -8.04 21.09
CA ARG A 175 -8.54 -8.61 22.41
C ARG A 175 -7.52 -7.75 23.17
N GLY A 176 -6.72 -6.96 22.46
CA GLY A 176 -5.67 -6.10 23.01
C GLY A 176 -6.16 -4.74 23.50
N ARG A 177 -7.40 -4.62 23.99
CA ARG A 177 -7.96 -3.37 24.53
C ARG A 177 -8.81 -3.61 25.76
N ILE A 178 -9.11 -2.55 26.51
CA ILE A 178 -10.06 -2.57 27.62
C ILE A 178 -11.33 -1.83 27.19
N ALA A 179 -12.36 -2.57 26.79
CA ALA A 179 -13.66 -2.02 26.38
C ALA A 179 -14.79 -3.04 26.62
N GLU A 180 -16.04 -2.57 26.70
CA GLU A 180 -17.22 -3.43 26.90
C GLU A 180 -17.60 -4.23 25.64
N ASP A 181 -17.23 -3.75 24.45
CA ASP A 181 -17.63 -4.28 23.15
C ASP A 181 -16.64 -5.29 22.54
N VAL A 182 -15.60 -5.70 23.28
CA VAL A 182 -14.55 -6.61 22.79
C VAL A 182 -15.11 -7.89 22.17
N ASP A 183 -16.04 -8.57 22.85
CA ASP A 183 -16.64 -9.82 22.36
C ASP A 183 -17.41 -9.62 21.05
N ASN A 184 -18.09 -8.48 20.90
CA ASN A 184 -18.82 -8.13 19.69
C ASN A 184 -17.86 -7.87 18.51
N ILE A 185 -16.75 -7.15 18.77
CA ILE A 185 -15.74 -6.88 17.75
C ILE A 185 -15.05 -8.18 17.30
N VAL A 186 -14.74 -9.08 18.23
CA VAL A 186 -14.20 -10.42 17.92
C VAL A 186 -15.18 -11.21 17.07
N MET A 187 -16.47 -11.24 17.44
CA MET A 187 -17.53 -11.89 16.67
C MET A 187 -17.60 -11.33 15.24
N ASN A 188 -17.57 -10.00 15.07
CA ASN A 188 -17.59 -9.38 13.76
C ASN A 188 -16.36 -9.75 12.91
N ALA A 189 -15.17 -9.82 13.53
CA ALA A 189 -13.95 -10.29 12.84
C ALA A 189 -14.03 -11.76 12.39
N ASP A 190 -14.67 -12.63 13.18
CA ASP A 190 -14.92 -14.02 12.83
C ASP A 190 -15.97 -14.13 11.71
N LEU A 191 -17.06 -13.36 11.77
CA LEU A 191 -18.05 -13.30 10.68
C LEU A 191 -17.45 -12.74 9.38
N ALA A 192 -16.56 -11.75 9.48
CA ALA A 192 -15.81 -11.25 8.33
C ALA A 192 -14.95 -12.37 7.70
N ARG A 193 -14.31 -13.20 8.53
CA ARG A 193 -13.54 -14.36 8.06
C ARG A 193 -14.40 -15.34 7.27
N GLU A 194 -15.60 -15.64 7.76
CA GLU A 194 -16.56 -16.50 7.06
C GLU A 194 -17.02 -15.88 5.73
N MET A 195 -17.23 -14.56 5.68
CA MET A 195 -17.54 -13.85 4.44
C MET A 195 -16.42 -14.01 3.39
N PHE A 196 -15.15 -13.87 3.79
CA PHE A 196 -14.03 -14.13 2.88
C PHE A 196 -13.97 -15.59 2.41
N ALA A 197 -14.31 -16.54 3.30
CA ALA A 197 -14.36 -17.96 2.94
C ALA A 197 -15.48 -18.26 1.94
N GLU A 198 -16.67 -17.66 2.12
CA GLU A 198 -17.82 -17.79 1.21
C GLU A 198 -17.50 -17.25 -0.19
N GLN A 199 -16.72 -16.16 -0.28
CA GLN A 199 -16.24 -15.61 -1.56
C GLN A 199 -14.98 -16.32 -2.11
N GLU A 200 -14.56 -17.43 -1.49
CA GLU A 200 -13.38 -18.22 -1.88
C GLU A 200 -12.06 -17.41 -1.91
N CYS A 201 -11.96 -16.36 -1.09
CA CYS A 201 -10.84 -15.41 -1.11
C CYS A 201 -10.16 -15.22 0.26
N LEU A 202 -10.31 -16.19 1.16
CA LEU A 202 -9.75 -16.12 2.52
C LEU A 202 -8.20 -16.15 2.57
N ALA A 203 -7.56 -17.02 1.79
CA ALA A 203 -6.10 -17.19 1.79
C ALA A 203 -5.44 -16.60 0.53
N GLN A 204 -6.23 -16.15 -0.43
CA GLN A 204 -5.78 -15.69 -1.74
C GLN A 204 -6.74 -14.65 -2.31
N PRO A 205 -6.30 -13.78 -3.24
CA PRO A 205 -7.20 -12.88 -3.93
C PRO A 205 -8.30 -13.62 -4.68
N PHE A 206 -9.50 -13.02 -4.74
CA PHE A 206 -10.61 -13.53 -5.55
C PHE A 206 -10.17 -13.76 -7.00
N ALA A 207 -10.47 -14.93 -7.56
CA ALA A 207 -10.06 -15.32 -8.89
C ALA A 207 -11.02 -14.78 -9.98
N PHE A 208 -10.74 -13.58 -10.49
CA PHE A 208 -11.44 -13.06 -11.66
C PHE A 208 -11.15 -13.88 -12.93
N ALA A 209 -12.13 -13.94 -13.84
CA ALA A 209 -12.00 -14.68 -15.09
C ALA A 209 -10.87 -14.20 -16.01
N ASN A 210 -10.57 -12.89 -15.98
CA ASN A 210 -9.47 -12.26 -16.71
C ASN A 210 -9.12 -10.88 -16.09
N ASP A 211 -8.04 -10.26 -16.59
CA ASP A 211 -7.55 -8.96 -16.12
C ASP A 211 -8.56 -7.83 -16.34
N GLU A 212 -9.30 -7.84 -17.45
CA GLU A 212 -10.35 -6.86 -17.72
C GLU A 212 -11.49 -6.94 -16.71
N SER A 213 -11.93 -8.15 -16.34
CA SER A 213 -12.98 -8.36 -15.33
C SER A 213 -12.55 -7.80 -13.98
N ARG A 214 -11.30 -8.05 -13.60
CA ARG A 214 -10.70 -7.49 -12.39
C ARG A 214 -10.68 -5.97 -12.43
N VAL A 215 -10.09 -5.35 -13.44
CA VAL A 215 -10.01 -3.87 -13.53
C VAL A 215 -11.41 -3.26 -13.55
N ALA A 216 -12.32 -3.79 -14.36
CA ALA A 216 -13.69 -3.29 -14.48
C ALA A 216 -14.46 -3.39 -13.15
N PHE A 217 -14.25 -4.46 -12.37
CA PHE A 217 -14.87 -4.62 -11.05
C PHE A 217 -14.47 -3.50 -10.10
N PHE A 218 -13.19 -3.09 -10.08
CA PHE A 218 -12.73 -1.99 -9.20
C PHE A 218 -13.10 -0.59 -9.72
N GLU A 219 -13.37 -0.44 -11.02
CA GLU A 219 -13.78 0.82 -11.63
C GLU A 219 -15.30 1.08 -11.53
N ARG A 220 -16.11 0.02 -11.50
CA ARG A 220 -17.58 0.12 -11.62
C ARG A 220 -18.30 -0.72 -10.57
N ASP A 221 -19.26 -0.10 -9.89
CA ASP A 221 -20.01 -0.72 -8.81
C ASP A 221 -21.11 -1.71 -9.26
N ASP A 222 -21.50 -1.65 -10.53
CA ASP A 222 -22.53 -2.53 -11.12
C ASP A 222 -21.98 -3.82 -11.74
N ARG A 223 -20.68 -4.09 -11.57
CA ARG A 223 -20.01 -5.24 -12.17
C ARG A 223 -20.07 -6.47 -11.27
N ASP A 224 -20.68 -7.53 -11.81
CA ASP A 224 -20.67 -8.86 -11.24
C ASP A 224 -19.26 -9.48 -11.37
N PRO A 225 -18.63 -9.89 -10.25
CA PRO A 225 -17.28 -10.46 -10.26
C PRO A 225 -17.18 -11.84 -10.94
N HIS A 226 -18.28 -12.57 -11.12
CA HIS A 226 -18.29 -13.91 -11.69
C HIS A 226 -18.45 -13.95 -13.21
N PHE A 227 -18.75 -12.82 -13.85
CA PHE A 227 -18.89 -12.74 -15.30
C PHE A 227 -17.62 -12.20 -15.96
N ALA A 228 -17.14 -12.95 -16.97
CA ALA A 228 -16.02 -12.52 -17.78
C ALA A 228 -16.40 -11.27 -18.59
N ALA A 229 -15.67 -10.18 -18.36
CA ALA A 229 -15.68 -9.03 -19.24
C ALA A 229 -14.97 -9.39 -20.56
N TRP A 230 -15.45 -8.79 -21.65
CA TRP A 230 -14.95 -9.05 -23.00
C TRP A 230 -13.74 -8.17 -23.32
N GLU A 231 -12.71 -8.76 -23.92
CA GLU A 231 -11.44 -8.10 -24.23
C GLU A 231 -11.22 -7.96 -25.75
N GLU A 232 -11.31 -6.73 -26.27
CA GLU A 232 -10.70 -6.33 -27.56
C GLU A 232 -10.08 -4.93 -27.42
N PRO A 233 -8.90 -4.82 -26.80
CA PRO A 233 -8.24 -3.53 -26.64
C PRO A 233 -7.78 -2.97 -27.98
N LYS A 234 -8.03 -1.68 -28.23
CA LYS A 234 -7.63 -1.00 -29.48
C LYS A 234 -6.12 -0.73 -29.55
N CYS A 235 -5.51 -0.54 -28.39
CA CYS A 235 -4.07 -0.30 -28.21
C CYS A 235 -3.69 -0.55 -26.75
N THR A 236 -2.39 -0.48 -26.48
CA THR A 236 -1.79 -0.56 -25.15
C THR A 236 -1.19 0.78 -24.73
N VAL A 237 -1.54 1.24 -23.53
CA VAL A 237 -0.94 2.41 -22.89
C VAL A 237 -0.08 1.94 -21.71
N THR A 238 1.22 2.17 -21.82
CA THR A 238 2.18 1.83 -20.76
C THR A 238 2.48 3.07 -19.93
N LEU A 239 2.08 3.07 -18.65
CA LEU A 239 2.34 4.15 -17.71
C LEU A 239 3.57 3.83 -16.86
N LEU A 240 4.54 4.74 -16.79
CA LEU A 240 5.68 4.60 -15.89
C LEU A 240 5.33 5.21 -14.52
N SER A 241 5.73 4.54 -13.44
CA SER A 241 5.61 5.01 -12.07
C SER A 241 6.92 4.80 -11.34
N GLY A 242 7.38 5.82 -10.62
CA GLY A 242 8.63 5.75 -9.86
C GLY A 242 9.17 7.13 -9.54
N LEU A 243 9.93 7.21 -8.44
CA LEU A 243 10.53 8.45 -7.99
C LEU A 243 11.46 9.08 -9.04
N PRO A 244 11.67 10.40 -9.04
CA PRO A 244 12.70 11.03 -9.88
C PRO A 244 14.06 10.37 -9.63
N GLY A 245 14.79 10.03 -10.69
CA GLY A 245 16.07 9.31 -10.60
C GLY A 245 15.98 7.78 -10.58
N SER A 246 14.79 7.18 -10.52
CA SER A 246 14.59 5.71 -10.54
C SER A 246 15.01 4.99 -11.84
N GLY A 247 15.31 5.73 -12.91
CA GLY A 247 15.74 5.16 -14.19
C GLY A 247 14.62 4.92 -15.21
N LYS A 248 13.47 5.60 -15.09
CA LYS A 248 12.34 5.51 -16.04
C LYS A 248 12.77 5.70 -17.50
N ASP A 249 13.50 6.78 -17.80
CA ASP A 249 13.91 7.09 -19.17
C ASP A 249 14.86 6.03 -19.74
N THR A 250 15.79 5.54 -18.91
CA THR A 250 16.68 4.42 -19.26
C THR A 250 15.87 3.17 -19.57
N TRP A 251 14.89 2.83 -18.72
CA TRP A 251 14.04 1.66 -18.93
C TRP A 251 13.26 1.74 -20.24
N ILE A 252 12.67 2.91 -20.54
CA ILE A 252 11.96 3.15 -21.81
C ILE A 252 12.90 2.94 -23.00
N GLY A 253 14.08 3.56 -22.98
CA GLY A 253 15.05 3.46 -24.07
C GLY A 253 15.53 2.03 -24.32
N THR A 254 15.63 1.20 -23.27
CA THR A 254 16.05 -0.20 -23.38
C THR A 254 14.92 -1.13 -23.83
N HIS A 255 13.71 -0.97 -23.29
CA HIS A 255 12.63 -1.97 -23.45
C HIS A 255 11.56 -1.59 -24.47
N MET A 256 11.41 -0.29 -24.76
CA MET A 256 10.35 0.23 -25.65
C MET A 256 10.91 1.13 -26.76
N PRO A 257 11.99 0.72 -27.48
CA PRO A 257 12.55 1.55 -28.54
C PRO A 257 11.53 1.73 -29.68
N GLY A 258 11.33 2.98 -30.10
CA GLY A 258 10.44 3.34 -31.22
C GLY A 258 8.95 3.49 -30.85
N VAL A 259 8.56 3.19 -29.61
CA VAL A 259 7.21 3.49 -29.10
C VAL A 259 7.12 4.99 -28.78
N PRO A 260 6.07 5.72 -29.23
CA PRO A 260 5.88 7.13 -28.87
C PRO A 260 5.84 7.33 -27.35
N VAL A 261 6.51 8.37 -26.87
CA VAL A 261 6.56 8.71 -25.44
C VAL A 261 5.96 10.08 -25.22
N ILE A 262 4.94 10.15 -24.36
CA ILE A 262 4.42 11.39 -23.80
C ILE A 262 5.13 11.60 -22.46
N SER A 263 6.16 12.43 -22.45
CA SER A 263 6.89 12.81 -21.22
C SER A 263 6.40 14.16 -20.72
N LEU A 264 5.93 14.19 -19.47
CA LEU A 264 5.52 15.45 -18.83
C LEU A 264 6.72 16.38 -18.58
N ASP A 265 7.91 15.82 -18.38
CA ASP A 265 9.14 16.62 -18.22
C ASP A 265 9.55 17.25 -19.55
N ALA A 266 9.53 16.50 -20.65
CA ALA A 266 9.81 17.06 -21.98
C ALA A 266 8.78 18.14 -22.38
N LEU A 267 7.50 17.94 -22.07
CA LEU A 267 6.46 18.94 -22.30
C LEU A 267 6.67 20.22 -21.48
N ARG A 268 7.18 20.13 -20.24
CA ARG A 268 7.52 21.32 -19.45
C ARG A 268 8.62 22.13 -20.12
N ASP A 269 9.66 21.45 -20.58
CA ASP A 269 10.81 22.08 -21.23
C ASP A 269 10.41 22.73 -22.56
N GLU A 270 9.64 22.01 -23.41
CA GLU A 270 9.09 22.53 -24.67
C GLU A 270 8.23 23.79 -24.46
N MET A 271 7.46 23.83 -23.37
CA MET A 271 6.55 24.94 -23.05
C MET A 271 7.20 26.04 -22.19
N GLY A 272 8.46 25.89 -21.78
CA GLY A 272 9.16 26.82 -20.89
C GLY A 272 8.50 26.95 -19.50
N VAL A 273 7.81 25.91 -19.02
CA VAL A 273 7.10 25.91 -17.74
C VAL A 273 7.99 25.36 -16.65
N SER A 274 8.30 26.18 -15.64
CA SER A 274 9.04 25.73 -14.44
C SER A 274 8.34 24.55 -13.75
N PRO A 275 9.09 23.60 -13.15
CA PRO A 275 8.53 22.54 -12.29
C PRO A 275 7.64 23.05 -11.14
N THR A 276 7.85 24.29 -10.69
CA THR A 276 7.05 24.96 -9.65
C THR A 276 5.91 25.83 -10.22
N GLY A 277 5.83 25.97 -11.54
CA GLY A 277 4.83 26.76 -12.24
C GLY A 277 3.47 26.07 -12.35
N ASN A 278 2.52 26.70 -13.05
CA ASN A 278 1.20 26.12 -13.30
C ASN A 278 1.30 24.85 -14.17
N GLN A 279 1.14 23.70 -13.54
CA GLN A 279 1.25 22.39 -14.19
C GLN A 279 0.02 22.02 -15.03
N GLY A 280 -1.08 22.78 -14.94
CA GLY A 280 -2.34 22.45 -15.62
C GLY A 280 -2.21 22.44 -17.14
N THR A 281 -1.49 23.41 -17.72
CA THR A 281 -1.30 23.51 -19.17
C THR A 281 -0.48 22.34 -19.73
N VAL A 282 0.57 21.92 -19.01
CA VAL A 282 1.39 20.75 -19.35
C VAL A 282 0.55 19.47 -19.32
N ILE A 283 -0.26 19.30 -18.28
CA ILE A 283 -1.14 18.13 -18.14
C ILE A 283 -2.17 18.09 -19.28
N GLU A 284 -2.80 19.21 -19.62
CA GLU A 284 -3.76 19.24 -20.74
C GLU A 284 -3.07 18.98 -22.09
N ALA A 285 -1.87 19.52 -22.33
CA ALA A 285 -1.09 19.20 -23.52
C ALA A 285 -0.75 17.70 -23.61
N ALA A 286 -0.36 17.07 -22.49
CA ALA A 286 -0.12 15.63 -22.43
C ALA A 286 -1.40 14.82 -22.73
N ARG A 287 -2.56 15.26 -22.22
CA ARG A 287 -3.86 14.62 -22.49
C ARG A 287 -4.27 14.74 -23.96
N GLU A 288 -4.04 15.88 -24.59
CA GLU A 288 -4.32 16.04 -26.02
C GLU A 288 -3.44 15.13 -26.89
N ARG A 289 -2.12 15.08 -26.63
CA ARG A 289 -1.22 14.12 -27.31
C ARG A 289 -1.65 12.67 -27.11
N ALA A 290 -2.12 12.33 -25.90
CA ALA A 290 -2.64 10.99 -25.62
C ALA A 290 -3.92 10.70 -26.43
N ARG A 291 -4.85 11.67 -26.52
CA ARG A 291 -6.07 11.53 -27.34
C ARG A 291 -5.76 11.31 -28.82
N GLU A 292 -4.72 11.94 -29.36
CA GLU A 292 -4.29 11.70 -30.75
C GLU A 292 -3.92 10.23 -30.99
N HIS A 293 -3.10 9.64 -30.11
CA HIS A 293 -2.74 8.22 -30.19
C HIS A 293 -3.93 7.28 -29.94
N LEU A 294 -4.74 7.58 -28.92
CA LEU A 294 -5.90 6.76 -28.55
C LEU A 294 -6.97 6.71 -29.67
N ARG A 295 -7.20 7.82 -30.37
CA ARG A 295 -8.19 7.89 -31.47
C ARG A 295 -7.85 6.96 -32.64
N VAL A 296 -6.56 6.78 -32.90
CA VAL A 296 -6.07 5.93 -34.01
C VAL A 296 -5.66 4.53 -33.54
N GLY A 297 -5.85 4.19 -32.26
CA GLY A 297 -5.46 2.88 -31.71
C GLY A 297 -3.96 2.64 -31.75
N ARG A 298 -3.13 3.66 -31.47
CA ARG A 298 -1.66 3.51 -31.44
C ARG A 298 -1.16 3.34 -30.01
N ASP A 299 -0.27 2.37 -29.81
CA ASP A 299 0.43 2.17 -28.55
C ASP A 299 1.33 3.36 -28.22
N PHE A 300 1.39 3.73 -26.94
CA PHE A 300 2.28 4.79 -26.47
C PHE A 300 2.62 4.65 -24.98
N VAL A 301 3.69 5.34 -24.58
CA VAL A 301 4.16 5.41 -23.21
C VAL A 301 3.75 6.73 -22.57
N TRP A 302 3.19 6.68 -21.37
CA TRP A 302 2.96 7.84 -20.51
C TRP A 302 4.05 7.92 -19.43
N ASN A 303 4.99 8.84 -19.58
CA ASN A 303 6.14 8.99 -18.69
C ASN A 303 5.97 10.21 -17.76
N ALA A 304 5.80 9.93 -16.48
CA ALA A 304 5.85 10.89 -15.39
C ALA A 304 6.24 10.17 -14.09
N THR A 305 6.30 10.88 -12.97
CA THR A 305 6.60 10.26 -11.67
C THR A 305 5.47 9.32 -11.22
N ASN A 306 4.21 9.73 -11.34
CA ASN A 306 3.02 8.91 -11.08
C ASN A 306 3.07 8.11 -9.77
N ILE A 307 3.52 8.76 -8.70
CA ILE A 307 3.85 8.11 -7.42
C ILE A 307 2.66 7.91 -6.47
N THR A 308 1.50 8.46 -6.78
CA THR A 308 0.26 8.27 -5.99
C THR A 308 -0.82 7.66 -6.85
N ARG A 309 -1.74 6.91 -6.22
CA ARG A 309 -2.89 6.31 -6.91
C ARG A 309 -3.74 7.37 -7.62
N GLN A 310 -3.97 8.51 -6.95
CA GLN A 310 -4.76 9.60 -7.52
C GLN A 310 -4.13 10.20 -8.79
N VAL A 311 -2.80 10.28 -8.86
CA VAL A 311 -2.10 10.80 -10.04
C VAL A 311 -2.17 9.78 -11.18
N ARG A 312 -1.98 8.48 -10.89
CA ARG A 312 -2.11 7.39 -11.87
C ARG A 312 -3.52 7.26 -12.44
N ALA A 313 -4.55 7.41 -11.62
CA ALA A 313 -5.95 7.22 -12.03
C ALA A 313 -6.35 8.12 -13.22
N LYS A 314 -5.76 9.31 -13.35
CA LYS A 314 -6.10 10.27 -14.42
C LYS A 314 -5.73 9.76 -15.82
N PRO A 315 -4.46 9.46 -16.15
CA PRO A 315 -4.10 8.89 -17.44
C PRO A 315 -4.69 7.50 -17.67
N LEU A 316 -4.80 6.66 -16.61
CA LEU A 316 -5.41 5.33 -16.74
C LEU A 316 -6.88 5.46 -17.16
N SER A 317 -7.68 6.26 -16.46
CA SER A 317 -9.09 6.48 -16.80
C SER A 317 -9.27 7.05 -18.22
N LEU A 318 -8.39 7.96 -18.66
CA LEU A 318 -8.41 8.47 -20.04
C LEU A 318 -8.18 7.34 -21.06
N ALA A 319 -7.16 6.51 -20.85
CA ALA A 319 -6.85 5.40 -21.75
C ALA A 319 -8.01 4.38 -21.79
N ARG A 320 -8.57 4.05 -20.63
CA ARG A 320 -9.70 3.13 -20.48
C ARG A 320 -10.97 3.63 -21.16
N ALA A 321 -11.26 4.93 -21.09
CA ALA A 321 -12.40 5.53 -21.78
C ALA A 321 -12.34 5.38 -23.32
N TYR A 322 -11.15 5.15 -23.89
CA TYR A 322 -10.96 4.87 -25.32
C TYR A 322 -10.91 3.37 -25.66
N GLY A 323 -11.02 2.49 -24.67
CA GLY A 323 -10.92 1.04 -24.83
C GLY A 323 -9.48 0.54 -24.97
N ALA A 324 -8.52 1.22 -24.34
CA ALA A 324 -7.13 0.76 -24.31
C ALA A 324 -6.89 -0.27 -23.19
N ARG A 325 -5.97 -1.21 -23.45
CA ARG A 325 -5.30 -1.97 -22.40
C ARG A 325 -4.34 -1.03 -21.70
N VAL A 326 -4.42 -0.95 -20.38
CA VAL A 326 -3.48 -0.18 -19.56
C VAL A 326 -2.53 -1.10 -18.81
N GLU A 327 -1.25 -0.76 -18.84
CA GLU A 327 -0.18 -1.44 -18.13
C GLU A 327 0.62 -0.41 -17.32
N ILE A 328 1.14 -0.81 -16.16
CA ILE A 328 1.99 0.04 -15.33
C ILE A 328 3.37 -0.59 -15.21
N VAL A 329 4.42 0.19 -15.39
CA VAL A 329 5.79 -0.20 -15.08
C VAL A 329 6.22 0.60 -13.86
N TYR A 330 6.38 -0.08 -12.73
CA TYR A 330 6.82 0.52 -11.48
C TYR A 330 8.30 0.29 -11.27
N LEU A 331 9.06 1.35 -11.05
CA LEU A 331 10.49 1.29 -10.80
C LEU A 331 10.80 1.75 -9.39
N GLU A 332 11.46 0.87 -8.64
CA GLU A 332 11.98 1.17 -7.32
C GLU A 332 13.48 0.82 -7.26
N VAL A 333 14.25 1.70 -6.65
CA VAL A 333 15.68 1.51 -6.41
C VAL A 333 15.96 1.83 -4.94
N PRO A 334 17.02 1.25 -4.33
CA PRO A 334 17.32 1.51 -2.92
C PRO A 334 17.56 3.01 -2.68
N PRO A 335 17.22 3.56 -1.50
CA PRO A 335 17.35 4.99 -1.21
C PRO A 335 18.75 5.54 -1.50
N THR A 336 19.79 4.79 -1.14
CA THR A 336 21.20 5.14 -1.39
C THR A 336 21.51 5.29 -2.90
N ARG A 337 21.00 4.37 -3.72
CA ARG A 337 21.11 4.41 -5.17
C ARG A 337 20.29 5.56 -5.76
N LEU A 338 19.06 5.78 -5.27
CA LEU A 338 18.19 6.87 -5.72
C LEU A 338 18.87 8.23 -5.49
N SER A 339 19.41 8.46 -4.30
CA SER A 339 20.12 9.71 -3.96
C SER A 339 21.39 9.90 -4.79
N ARG A 340 22.12 8.83 -5.11
CA ARG A 340 23.27 8.91 -6.03
C ARG A 340 22.80 9.29 -7.44
N GLN A 341 21.84 8.55 -7.98
CA GLN A 341 21.30 8.79 -9.31
C GLN A 341 20.71 10.19 -9.45
N ASN A 342 20.03 10.70 -8.43
CA ASN A 342 19.45 12.05 -8.46
C ASN A 342 20.51 13.16 -8.48
N ARG A 343 21.66 12.96 -7.80
CA ARG A 343 22.78 13.93 -7.82
C ARG A 343 23.49 14.00 -9.17
N ASP A 344 23.46 12.91 -9.93
CA ASP A 344 24.11 12.81 -11.24
C ASP A 344 23.22 13.31 -12.40
N ARG A 345 22.02 13.83 -12.12
CA ARG A 345 21.08 14.35 -13.13
C ARG A 345 21.46 15.76 -13.56
N GLU A 346 21.18 16.07 -14.83
CA GLU A 346 21.27 17.44 -15.35
C GLU A 346 20.36 18.41 -14.57
N ALA A 347 19.12 17.99 -14.29
CA ALA A 347 18.19 18.69 -13.40
C ALA A 347 18.04 17.93 -12.07
N VAL A 348 18.84 18.32 -11.07
CA VAL A 348 18.80 17.73 -9.72
C VAL A 348 17.52 18.14 -9.00
N VAL A 349 16.79 17.16 -8.44
CA VAL A 349 15.65 17.42 -7.55
C VAL A 349 16.19 17.67 -6.13
N PRO A 350 15.80 18.77 -5.44
CA PRO A 350 16.20 19.00 -4.05
C PRO A 350 15.87 17.81 -3.12
N GLN A 351 16.75 17.51 -2.17
CA GLN A 351 16.63 16.30 -1.34
C GLN A 351 15.34 16.31 -0.50
N ASP A 352 14.95 17.46 0.05
CA ASP A 352 13.71 17.64 0.82
C ASP A 352 12.46 17.36 -0.03
N VAL A 353 12.49 17.75 -1.32
CA VAL A 353 11.42 17.44 -2.28
C VAL A 353 11.40 15.95 -2.57
N LEU A 354 12.55 15.32 -2.79
CA LEU A 354 12.65 13.88 -3.02
C LEU A 354 12.13 13.07 -1.82
N ASP A 355 12.50 13.46 -0.60
CA ASP A 355 12.03 12.83 0.64
C ASP A 355 10.51 13.01 0.83
N ASN A 356 9.96 14.17 0.45
CA ASN A 356 8.51 14.40 0.45
C ASN A 356 7.78 13.52 -0.58
N LEU A 357 8.34 13.36 -1.78
CA LEU A 357 7.81 12.45 -2.80
C LEU A 357 7.88 10.99 -2.31
N ALA A 358 9.00 10.59 -1.72
CA ALA A 358 9.21 9.24 -1.20
C ALA A 358 8.21 8.92 -0.06
N ARG A 359 7.88 9.87 0.81
CA ARG A 359 6.86 9.69 1.85
C ARG A 359 5.42 9.56 1.32
N LYS A 360 5.17 10.01 0.09
CA LYS A 360 3.86 9.93 -0.57
C LYS A 360 3.77 8.76 -1.55
N LEU A 361 4.85 8.02 -1.73
CA LEU A 361 4.92 6.92 -2.68
C LEU A 361 3.92 5.83 -2.30
N GLU A 362 2.99 5.58 -3.19
CA GLU A 362 2.06 4.46 -3.19
C GLU A 362 2.39 3.62 -4.42
N PRO A 363 3.01 2.44 -4.28
CA PRO A 363 3.18 1.53 -5.41
C PRO A 363 1.83 1.24 -6.10
N PRO A 364 1.82 0.91 -7.40
CA PRO A 364 0.58 0.56 -8.07
C PRO A 364 0.04 -0.75 -7.52
N GLU A 365 -1.24 -0.72 -7.22
CA GLU A 365 -2.00 -1.87 -6.74
C GLU A 365 -2.49 -2.70 -7.91
N ALA A 366 -2.53 -4.03 -7.76
CA ALA A 366 -2.83 -4.97 -8.84
C ALA A 366 -4.09 -4.62 -9.62
N TRP A 367 -5.13 -4.07 -8.96
CA TRP A 367 -6.39 -3.67 -9.59
C TRP A 367 -6.34 -2.38 -10.42
N GLU A 368 -5.27 -1.58 -10.36
CA GLU A 368 -5.17 -0.31 -11.11
C GLU A 368 -4.97 -0.51 -12.61
N ALA A 369 -4.45 -1.67 -13.04
CA ALA A 369 -4.13 -1.94 -14.44
C ALA A 369 -4.31 -3.41 -14.81
N HIS A 370 -4.36 -3.72 -16.10
CA HIS A 370 -4.41 -5.10 -16.58
C HIS A 370 -3.10 -5.82 -16.23
N ARG A 371 -1.98 -5.10 -16.28
CA ARG A 371 -0.68 -5.66 -15.92
C ARG A 371 0.18 -4.64 -15.20
N ILE A 372 0.93 -5.11 -14.21
CA ILE A 372 1.96 -4.34 -13.53
C ILE A 372 3.29 -5.05 -13.68
N HIS A 373 4.31 -4.30 -14.10
CA HIS A 373 5.69 -4.74 -14.20
C HIS A 373 6.49 -4.06 -13.10
N TYR A 374 6.85 -4.82 -12.07
CA TYR A 374 7.72 -4.34 -11.00
C TYR A 374 9.19 -4.50 -11.41
N VAL A 375 9.90 -3.38 -11.51
CA VAL A 375 11.35 -3.30 -11.71
C VAL A 375 11.98 -2.97 -10.36
N LEU A 376 12.33 -4.01 -9.62
CA LEU A 376 12.77 -3.93 -8.24
C LEU A 376 14.30 -4.14 -8.13
N PRO A 377 14.93 -3.74 -7.02
CA PRO A 377 16.33 -4.03 -6.75
C PRO A 377 16.59 -5.55 -6.71
N GLU A 378 17.79 -6.00 -7.10
CA GLU A 378 18.19 -7.41 -7.06
C GLU A 378 18.21 -8.00 -5.63
N THR A 379 18.19 -7.15 -4.59
CA THR A 379 18.20 -7.54 -3.17
C THR A 379 16.82 -7.82 -2.58
N THR A 380 15.72 -7.65 -3.32
CA THR A 380 14.35 -7.82 -2.80
C THR A 380 13.61 -9.06 -3.32
N GLN A 381 14.28 -10.01 -3.99
CA GLN A 381 13.64 -11.26 -4.40
C GLN A 381 13.59 -12.28 -3.26
N ALA A 382 12.36 -12.51 -2.79
CA ALA A 382 11.84 -13.58 -1.93
C ALA A 382 12.38 -13.64 -0.49
N ALA A 383 11.46 -13.49 0.48
CA ALA A 383 11.60 -14.20 1.75
C ALA A 383 11.76 -15.71 1.45
N PRO A 384 12.62 -16.45 2.15
CA PRO A 384 12.68 -17.90 1.98
C PRO A 384 11.28 -18.47 2.27
N GLY A 385 10.76 -19.23 1.29
CA GLY A 385 9.42 -19.81 1.34
C GLY A 385 9.26 -20.94 2.35
#